data_AF-A0A2G8LLP2-F1
#
_entry.id   AF-A0A2G8LLP2-F1
#
_cell.length_a   1.000
_cell.length_b   1.000
_cell.length_c   1.000
_cell.angle_alpha   90.00
_cell.angle_beta   90.00
_cell.angle_gamma   90.00
#
_symmetry.space_group_name_H-M   'P 1'
#
loop_
_entity.id
_entity.type
_entity.pdbx_description
1 polymer ?
#
loop_
_entity_poly.entity_id
_entity_poly.type
_entity_poly.pdbx_seq_one_letter_code
_entity_poly.pdbx_strand_id
1 'polypeptide(L)'
;MNPHEEDEDSGPTVDSNDAEERIAARRIRIAKRIEVARRIEKLDAEAKASLERFEEITKRWSTASGRNIPQELHDVLMQQKQLCDAMIDEKNKLINDFQMELKAKDDQYVKDLKKQAEDVDLMIERMEEQIKNLMKAYRDEITQIEKAFELERRELLNGNKRKWDQAVQARGDQELDYMKQRDKRVDDYEQQIQHLRIQDAEEYNQVKIKLETDVQVLEQQLQQMKATYQLNQEKLEYNFQVLKKRDEENTITKSQQKRKLTRLQDVMNNMRIKLAKQEKQYREENQNLADDYKRITEQFKELQKKSKHFQATDTKKFYDVWCMNEEEVKQLAQKLLEQNRIITEQQLGLEATPLEDLSFMENVGPLSSDKSEIGSASAHEVLKEVMSTEGSVQEAEESTDLETETKDPTSKLSSKAIKSVLELLCDESVSKSNIHY
;
A
#
# COMPACT_ATOMS: atom_id res chain seq x y z
N MET A 1 -132.07 -31.97 43.55
CA MET A 1 -131.19 -32.49 44.62
C MET A 1 -131.98 -32.46 45.91
N ASN A 2 -132.11 -33.62 46.55
CA ASN A 2 -132.82 -33.79 47.82
C ASN A 2 -131.94 -33.19 48.95
N PRO A 3 -132.35 -32.16 49.70
CA PRO A 3 -131.47 -31.50 50.68
C PRO A 3 -131.25 -32.31 51.97
N HIS A 4 -131.73 -33.56 52.01
CA HIS A 4 -131.77 -34.39 53.22
C HIS A 4 -130.73 -35.51 53.26
N GLU A 5 -129.87 -35.65 52.24
CA GLU A 5 -128.83 -36.69 52.17
C GLU A 5 -127.41 -36.14 52.44
N GLU A 6 -127.22 -34.82 52.52
CA GLU A 6 -125.86 -34.23 52.61
C GLU A 6 -125.29 -34.19 54.05
N ASP A 7 -126.10 -34.43 55.09
CA ASP A 7 -125.65 -34.46 56.50
C ASP A 7 -125.15 -35.84 56.98
N GLU A 8 -125.16 -36.88 56.13
CA GLU A 8 -124.64 -38.21 56.49
C GLU A 8 -123.15 -38.43 56.16
N ASP A 9 -122.52 -37.52 55.39
CA ASP A 9 -121.19 -37.77 54.79
C ASP A 9 -120.01 -37.03 55.45
N SER A 10 -120.27 -36.17 56.45
CA SER A 10 -119.21 -35.53 57.26
C SER A 10 -118.95 -36.26 58.58
N GLY A 11 -118.58 -37.54 58.49
CA GLY A 11 -118.14 -38.35 59.62
C GLY A 11 -117.21 -39.50 59.18
N PRO A 12 -116.48 -40.15 60.11
CA PRO A 12 -115.58 -41.25 59.76
C PRO A 12 -116.35 -42.32 58.96
N THR A 13 -115.79 -42.72 57.82
CA THR A 13 -116.45 -43.63 56.88
C THR A 13 -116.13 -45.09 57.20
N VAL A 14 -117.12 -45.97 57.00
CA VAL A 14 -116.95 -47.42 57.16
C VAL A 14 -116.04 -48.03 56.10
N ASP A 15 -115.80 -47.30 55.02
CA ASP A 15 -114.97 -47.68 53.88
C ASP A 15 -113.56 -47.06 53.92
N SER A 16 -113.19 -46.42 55.04
CA SER A 16 -111.85 -45.84 55.24
C SER A 16 -110.79 -46.94 55.29
N ASN A 17 -109.60 -46.66 54.76
CA ASN A 17 -108.45 -47.56 54.86
C ASN A 17 -107.92 -47.66 56.30
N ASP A 18 -108.19 -46.68 57.15
CA ASP A 18 -107.78 -46.67 58.56
C ASP A 18 -108.73 -47.49 59.45
N ALA A 19 -108.14 -48.35 60.31
CA ALA A 19 -108.90 -49.25 61.17
C ALA A 19 -109.60 -48.52 62.32
N GLU A 20 -109.02 -47.44 62.83
CA GLU A 20 -109.58 -46.67 63.93
C GLU A 20 -110.79 -45.86 63.47
N GLU A 21 -110.71 -45.21 62.30
CA GLU A 21 -111.84 -44.53 61.68
C GLU A 21 -113.03 -45.46 61.43
N ARG A 22 -112.80 -46.68 60.92
CA ARG A 22 -113.90 -47.65 60.71
C ARG A 22 -114.58 -48.07 62.01
N ILE A 23 -113.83 -48.22 63.11
CA ILE A 23 -114.38 -48.57 64.43
C ILE A 23 -115.19 -47.38 64.98
N ALA A 24 -114.68 -46.16 64.86
CA ALA A 24 -115.37 -44.94 65.26
C ALA A 24 -116.69 -44.75 64.48
N ALA A 25 -116.64 -44.91 63.15
CA ALA A 25 -117.79 -44.87 62.25
C ALA A 25 -118.90 -45.84 62.67
N ARG A 26 -118.53 -47.11 62.93
CA ARG A 26 -119.46 -48.16 63.38
C ARG A 26 -120.07 -47.83 64.74
N ARG A 27 -119.28 -47.32 65.69
CA ARG A 27 -119.78 -46.91 67.02
C ARG A 27 -120.82 -45.78 66.93
N ILE A 28 -120.55 -44.75 66.13
CA ILE A 28 -121.47 -43.62 65.93
C ILE A 28 -122.77 -44.10 65.28
N ARG A 29 -122.69 -44.95 64.25
CA ARG A 29 -123.88 -45.49 63.57
C ARG A 29 -124.74 -46.38 64.48
N ILE A 30 -124.12 -47.22 65.31
CA ILE A 30 -124.83 -48.05 66.30
C ILE A 30 -125.50 -47.15 67.35
N ALA A 31 -124.79 -46.14 67.87
CA ALA A 31 -125.34 -45.19 68.84
C ALA A 31 -126.55 -44.42 68.28
N LYS A 32 -126.45 -43.89 67.05
CA LYS A 32 -127.59 -43.25 66.36
C LYS A 32 -128.79 -44.19 66.23
N ARG A 33 -128.58 -45.44 65.83
CA ARG A 33 -129.67 -46.44 65.71
C ARG A 33 -130.33 -46.76 67.06
N ILE A 34 -129.55 -46.91 68.12
CA ILE A 34 -130.08 -47.14 69.47
C ILE A 34 -130.91 -45.93 69.94
N GLU A 35 -130.45 -44.72 69.67
CA GLU A 35 -131.16 -43.50 70.07
C GLU A 35 -132.49 -43.33 69.31
N VAL A 36 -132.50 -43.57 68.00
CA VAL A 36 -133.73 -43.57 67.20
C VAL A 36 -134.70 -44.64 67.70
N ALA A 37 -134.23 -45.86 67.98
CA ALA A 37 -135.08 -46.94 68.51
C ALA A 37 -135.70 -46.56 69.87
N ARG A 38 -134.91 -45.99 70.79
CA ARG A 38 -135.41 -45.48 72.08
C ARG A 38 -136.45 -44.38 71.92
N ARG A 39 -136.27 -43.48 70.94
CA ARG A 39 -137.24 -42.40 70.67
C ARG A 39 -138.56 -42.96 70.16
N ILE A 40 -138.53 -43.94 69.26
CA ILE A 40 -139.71 -44.62 68.74
C ILE A 40 -140.43 -45.35 69.87
N GLU A 41 -139.70 -46.10 70.70
CA GLU A 41 -140.28 -46.83 71.84
C GLU A 41 -140.98 -45.90 72.84
N LYS A 42 -140.36 -44.76 73.18
CA LYS A 42 -140.97 -43.74 74.05
C LYS A 42 -142.24 -43.15 73.45
N LEU A 43 -142.24 -42.87 72.14
CA LEU A 43 -143.40 -42.35 71.42
C LEU A 43 -144.54 -43.36 71.37
N ASP A 44 -144.25 -44.63 71.12
CA ASP A 44 -145.24 -45.70 71.10
C ASP A 44 -145.86 -45.94 72.48
N ALA A 45 -145.03 -45.90 73.54
CA ALA A 45 -145.51 -46.03 74.92
C ALA A 45 -146.43 -44.86 75.31
N GLU A 46 -146.05 -43.63 74.98
CA GLU A 46 -146.86 -42.43 75.21
C GLU A 46 -148.14 -42.43 74.37
N ALA A 47 -148.09 -42.90 73.12
CA ALA A 47 -149.28 -43.05 72.28
C ALA A 47 -150.28 -44.04 72.89
N LYS A 48 -149.81 -45.22 73.33
CA LYS A 48 -150.64 -46.23 74.01
C LYS A 48 -151.23 -45.70 75.32
N ALA A 49 -150.41 -45.11 76.18
CA ALA A 49 -150.86 -44.54 77.45
C ALA A 49 -151.88 -43.39 77.24
N SER A 50 -151.70 -42.57 76.21
CA SER A 50 -152.65 -41.51 75.86
C SER A 50 -153.97 -42.05 75.30
N LEU A 51 -153.94 -43.16 74.55
CA LEU A 51 -155.13 -43.85 74.06
C LEU A 51 -155.93 -44.46 75.21
N GLU A 52 -155.26 -45.15 76.14
CA GLU A 52 -155.88 -45.74 77.33
C GLU A 52 -156.56 -44.68 78.21
N ARG A 53 -155.87 -43.56 78.49
CA ARG A 53 -156.46 -42.43 79.22
C ARG A 53 -157.64 -41.81 78.48
N PHE A 54 -157.55 -41.68 77.15
CA PHE A 54 -158.64 -41.15 76.34
C PHE A 54 -159.87 -42.08 76.35
N GLU A 55 -159.68 -43.39 76.27
CA GLU A 55 -160.77 -44.37 76.39
C GLU A 55 -161.41 -44.33 77.77
N GLU A 56 -160.62 -44.17 78.84
CA GLU A 56 -161.14 -44.04 80.21
C GLU A 56 -161.98 -42.77 80.36
N ILE A 57 -161.49 -41.63 79.87
CA ILE A 57 -162.24 -40.38 79.75
C ILE A 57 -163.54 -40.64 78.97
N THR A 58 -163.46 -41.28 77.80
CA THR A 58 -164.63 -41.56 76.96
C THR A 58 -165.68 -42.42 77.67
N LYS A 59 -165.27 -43.46 78.41
CA LYS A 59 -166.17 -44.32 79.19
C LYS A 59 -166.88 -43.56 80.32
N ARG A 60 -166.18 -42.65 81.00
CA ARG A 60 -166.74 -41.83 82.09
C ARG A 60 -167.80 -40.84 81.61
N TRP A 61 -167.76 -40.41 80.35
CA TRP A 61 -168.84 -39.61 79.75
C TRP A 61 -170.17 -40.37 79.68
N SER A 62 -170.15 -41.67 79.40
CA SER A 62 -171.34 -42.52 79.44
C SER A 62 -171.93 -42.63 80.85
N THR A 63 -171.08 -42.67 81.88
CA THR A 63 -171.51 -42.67 83.29
C THR A 63 -172.04 -41.31 83.74
N ALA A 64 -171.45 -40.21 83.27
CA ALA A 64 -171.92 -38.86 83.55
C ALA A 64 -173.35 -38.63 83.02
N SER A 65 -173.66 -39.16 81.83
CA SER A 65 -174.98 -39.04 81.20
C SER A 65 -176.11 -39.74 81.98
N GLY A 66 -175.79 -40.63 82.93
CA GLY A 66 -176.77 -41.36 83.76
C GLY A 66 -177.10 -40.71 85.11
N ARG A 67 -176.48 -39.57 85.45
CA ARG A 67 -176.66 -38.89 86.75
C ARG A 67 -177.74 -37.80 86.68
N ASN A 68 -178.78 -37.94 87.49
CA ASN A 68 -179.93 -37.01 87.52
C ASN A 68 -179.83 -35.96 88.64
N ILE A 69 -178.75 -35.96 89.44
CA ILE A 69 -178.52 -35.01 90.53
C ILE A 69 -177.49 -33.96 90.06
N PRO A 70 -177.83 -32.67 90.00
CA PRO A 70 -176.94 -31.63 89.47
C PRO A 70 -175.58 -31.51 90.18
N GLN A 71 -175.51 -31.70 91.50
CA GLN A 71 -174.24 -31.69 92.26
C GLN A 71 -173.34 -32.86 91.87
N GLU A 72 -173.89 -34.07 91.81
CA GLU A 72 -173.14 -35.28 91.43
C GLU A 72 -172.69 -35.26 89.97
N LEU A 73 -173.44 -34.59 89.09
CA LEU A 73 -173.03 -34.36 87.70
C LEU A 73 -171.90 -33.33 87.64
N HIS A 74 -171.98 -32.24 88.41
CA HIS A 74 -170.92 -31.23 88.48
C HIS A 74 -169.59 -31.83 88.94
N ASP A 75 -169.60 -32.66 89.98
CA ASP A 75 -168.39 -33.32 90.50
C ASP A 75 -167.75 -34.24 89.44
N VAL A 76 -168.56 -34.99 88.68
CA VAL A 76 -168.05 -35.82 87.58
C VAL A 76 -167.49 -34.97 86.45
N LEU A 77 -168.16 -33.89 86.07
CA LEU A 77 -167.66 -32.99 85.03
C LEU A 77 -166.35 -32.31 85.46
N MET A 78 -166.20 -31.96 86.73
CA MET A 78 -164.95 -31.41 87.25
C MET A 78 -163.83 -32.44 87.28
N GLN A 79 -164.11 -33.68 87.68
CA GLN A 79 -163.14 -34.78 87.60
C GLN A 79 -162.75 -35.07 86.14
N GLN A 80 -163.72 -35.04 85.23
CA GLN A 80 -163.50 -35.29 83.82
C GLN A 80 -162.66 -34.18 83.18
N LYS A 81 -162.92 -32.92 83.55
CA LYS A 81 -162.11 -31.79 83.17
C LYS A 81 -160.67 -31.96 83.67
N GLN A 82 -160.48 -32.35 84.93
CA GLN A 82 -159.13 -32.61 85.48
C GLN A 82 -158.38 -33.71 84.71
N LEU A 83 -159.05 -34.79 84.27
CA LEU A 83 -158.43 -35.83 83.46
C LEU A 83 -158.05 -35.34 82.06
N CYS A 84 -158.90 -34.54 81.41
CA CYS A 84 -158.59 -33.90 80.13
C CYS A 84 -157.43 -32.91 80.26
N ASP A 85 -157.43 -32.07 81.31
CA ASP A 85 -156.36 -31.11 81.59
C ASP A 85 -155.02 -31.86 81.81
N ALA A 86 -155.02 -32.96 82.56
CA ALA A 86 -153.82 -33.80 82.76
C ALA A 86 -153.29 -34.41 81.45
N MET A 87 -154.16 -34.88 80.55
CA MET A 87 -153.76 -35.40 79.24
C MET A 87 -153.17 -34.29 78.36
N ILE A 88 -153.77 -33.09 78.39
CA ILE A 88 -153.26 -31.92 77.66
C ILE A 88 -151.90 -31.50 78.22
N ASP A 89 -151.71 -31.50 79.54
CA ASP A 89 -150.43 -31.20 80.19
C ASP A 89 -149.33 -32.19 79.79
N GLU A 90 -149.64 -33.49 79.71
CA GLU A 90 -148.70 -34.51 79.21
C GLU A 90 -148.31 -34.28 77.74
N LYS A 91 -149.27 -33.94 76.86
CA LYS A 91 -148.97 -33.60 75.46
C LYS A 91 -148.20 -32.29 75.34
N ASN A 92 -148.52 -31.28 76.12
CA ASN A 92 -147.77 -30.03 76.18
C ASN A 92 -146.33 -30.26 76.67
N LYS A 93 -146.13 -31.16 77.63
CA LYS A 93 -144.79 -31.58 78.07
C LYS A 93 -144.02 -32.25 76.92
N LEU A 94 -144.63 -33.18 76.20
CA LEU A 94 -144.00 -33.83 75.05
C LEU A 94 -143.66 -32.82 73.93
N ILE A 95 -144.55 -31.85 73.66
CA ILE A 95 -144.30 -30.76 72.71
C ILE A 95 -143.08 -29.94 73.16
N ASN A 96 -142.99 -29.58 74.43
CA ASN A 96 -141.84 -28.85 74.98
C ASN A 96 -140.55 -29.66 74.87
N ASP A 97 -140.59 -30.96 75.16
CA ASP A 97 -139.42 -31.85 75.01
C ASP A 97 -138.94 -31.87 73.55
N PHE A 98 -139.85 -31.95 72.58
CA PHE A 98 -139.48 -31.87 71.15
C PHE A 98 -138.97 -30.50 70.72
N GLN A 99 -139.54 -29.41 71.25
CA GLN A 99 -139.03 -28.07 70.98
C GLN A 99 -137.62 -27.88 71.55
N MET A 100 -137.34 -28.42 72.74
CA MET A 100 -136.01 -28.40 73.34
C MET A 100 -135.02 -29.24 72.53
N GLU A 101 -135.42 -30.42 72.06
CA GLU A 101 -134.58 -31.27 71.22
C GLU A 101 -134.27 -30.61 69.87
N LEU A 102 -135.28 -30.02 69.22
CA LEU A 102 -135.11 -29.27 67.97
C LEU A 102 -134.13 -28.11 68.17
N LYS A 103 -134.32 -27.32 69.24
CA LYS A 103 -133.40 -26.25 69.58
C LYS A 103 -131.97 -26.75 69.83
N ALA A 104 -131.81 -27.88 70.52
CA ALA A 104 -130.49 -28.46 70.76
C ALA A 104 -129.81 -28.92 69.46
N LYS A 105 -130.58 -29.41 68.47
CA LYS A 105 -130.07 -29.76 67.14
C LYS A 105 -129.72 -28.52 66.32
N ASP A 106 -130.54 -27.48 66.36
CA ASP A 106 -130.25 -26.20 65.71
C ASP A 106 -128.98 -25.57 66.31
N ASP A 107 -128.84 -25.58 67.65
CA ASP A 107 -127.65 -25.09 68.35
C ASP A 107 -126.40 -25.90 67.95
N GLN A 108 -126.54 -27.20 67.74
CA GLN A 108 -125.44 -28.06 67.27
C GLN A 108 -125.06 -27.73 65.82
N TYR A 109 -126.05 -27.59 64.93
CA TYR A 109 -125.81 -27.22 63.53
C TYR A 109 -125.11 -25.86 63.41
N VAL A 110 -125.52 -24.86 64.20
CA VAL A 110 -124.85 -23.55 64.24
C VAL A 110 -123.40 -23.66 64.74
N LYS A 111 -123.11 -24.54 65.70
CA LYS A 111 -121.73 -24.79 66.15
C LYS A 111 -120.90 -25.45 65.06
N ASP A 112 -121.45 -26.43 64.36
CA ASP A 112 -120.74 -27.13 63.28
C ASP A 112 -120.47 -26.20 62.10
N LEU A 113 -121.42 -25.32 61.74
CA LEU A 113 -121.21 -24.27 60.75
C LEU A 113 -120.11 -23.28 61.16
N LYS A 114 -120.07 -22.87 62.43
CA LYS A 114 -119.00 -21.99 62.94
C LYS A 114 -117.64 -22.66 62.84
N LYS A 115 -117.56 -23.93 63.23
CA LYS A 115 -116.33 -24.71 63.12
C LYS A 115 -115.88 -24.87 61.67
N GLN A 116 -116.80 -25.17 60.75
CA GLN A 116 -116.49 -25.25 59.32
C GLN A 116 -115.98 -23.91 58.78
N ALA A 117 -116.58 -22.79 59.20
CA ALA A 117 -116.09 -21.46 58.82
C ALA A 117 -114.66 -21.22 59.34
N GLU A 118 -114.38 -21.55 60.61
CA GLU A 118 -113.04 -21.45 61.19
C GLU A 118 -112.02 -22.35 60.46
N ASP A 119 -112.41 -23.57 60.07
CA ASP A 119 -111.56 -24.49 59.32
C ASP A 119 -111.25 -23.97 57.90
N VAL A 120 -112.23 -23.35 57.23
CA VAL A 120 -112.04 -22.71 55.91
C VAL A 120 -111.14 -21.48 56.02
N ASP A 121 -111.34 -20.63 57.04
CA ASP A 121 -110.50 -19.47 57.28
C ASP A 121 -109.04 -19.88 57.52
N LEU A 122 -108.81 -20.93 58.31
CA LEU A 122 -107.47 -21.49 58.54
C LEU A 122 -106.85 -22.04 57.25
N MET A 123 -107.65 -22.65 56.37
CA MET A 123 -107.18 -23.10 55.06
C MET A 123 -106.74 -21.91 54.19
N ILE A 124 -107.52 -20.82 54.18
CA ILE A 124 -107.18 -19.60 53.46
C ILE A 124 -105.87 -19.02 53.99
N GLU A 125 -105.71 -18.90 55.30
CA GLU A 125 -104.46 -18.41 55.91
C GLU A 125 -103.23 -19.23 55.48
N ARG A 126 -103.34 -20.57 55.51
CA ARG A 126 -102.27 -21.46 55.07
C ARG A 126 -101.96 -21.33 53.58
N MET A 127 -102.98 -21.20 52.75
CA MET A 127 -102.80 -21.00 51.30
C MET A 127 -102.14 -19.65 51.00
N GLU A 128 -102.54 -18.59 51.71
CA GLU A 128 -101.89 -17.28 51.59
C GLU A 128 -100.41 -17.33 52.02
N GLU A 129 -100.11 -18.04 53.10
CA GLU A 129 -98.73 -18.22 53.57
C GLU A 129 -97.89 -18.99 52.54
N GLN A 130 -98.44 -20.05 51.94
CA GLN A 130 -97.78 -20.78 50.84
C GLN A 130 -97.50 -19.87 49.65
N ILE A 131 -98.46 -19.04 49.23
CA ILE A 131 -98.28 -18.07 48.14
C ILE A 131 -97.19 -17.05 48.50
N LYS A 132 -97.20 -16.50 49.71
CA LYS A 132 -96.18 -15.55 50.19
C LYS A 132 -94.79 -16.17 50.18
N ASN A 133 -94.66 -17.42 50.65
CA ASN A 133 -93.39 -18.16 50.66
C ASN A 133 -92.88 -18.42 49.24
N LEU A 134 -93.76 -18.83 48.32
CA LEU A 134 -93.41 -19.05 46.92
C LEU A 134 -92.98 -17.75 46.23
N MET A 135 -93.70 -16.65 46.44
CA MET A 135 -93.34 -15.33 45.91
C MET A 135 -91.99 -14.86 46.45
N LYS A 136 -91.70 -15.10 47.73
CA LYS A 136 -90.40 -14.80 48.33
C LYS A 136 -89.28 -15.61 47.68
N ALA A 137 -89.47 -16.92 47.52
CA ALA A 137 -88.50 -17.80 46.86
C ALA A 137 -88.21 -17.31 45.42
N TYR A 138 -89.23 -16.98 44.63
CA TYR A 138 -89.02 -16.45 43.28
C TYR A 138 -88.23 -15.13 43.25
N ARG A 139 -88.48 -14.22 44.19
CA ARG A 139 -87.69 -12.97 44.30
C ARG A 139 -86.24 -13.24 44.68
N ASP A 140 -86.01 -14.19 45.59
CA ASP A 140 -84.67 -14.58 46.02
C ASP A 140 -83.91 -15.24 44.86
N GLU A 141 -84.57 -16.09 44.05
CA GLU A 141 -83.99 -16.70 42.84
C GLU A 141 -83.62 -15.64 41.79
N ILE A 142 -84.50 -14.67 41.51
CA ILE A 142 -84.20 -13.56 40.60
C ILE A 142 -82.97 -12.79 41.08
N THR A 143 -82.91 -12.48 42.38
CA THR A 143 -81.78 -11.77 42.99
C THR A 143 -80.48 -12.59 42.87
N GLN A 144 -80.54 -13.91 43.00
CA GLN A 144 -79.38 -14.79 42.83
C GLN A 144 -78.90 -14.82 41.38
N ILE A 145 -79.82 -14.89 40.42
CA ILE A 145 -79.51 -14.84 38.99
C ILE A 145 -78.83 -13.51 38.63
N GLU A 146 -79.37 -12.39 39.11
CA GLU A 146 -78.75 -11.07 38.90
C GLU A 146 -77.33 -11.00 39.46
N LYS A 147 -77.12 -11.49 40.71
CA LYS A 147 -75.79 -11.56 41.32
C LYS A 147 -74.81 -12.43 40.53
N ALA A 148 -75.28 -13.54 39.96
CA ALA A 148 -74.47 -14.41 39.11
C ALA A 148 -74.02 -13.67 37.84
N PHE A 149 -74.95 -12.99 37.15
CA PHE A 149 -74.61 -12.18 35.97
C PHE A 149 -73.66 -11.02 36.28
N GLU A 150 -73.84 -10.35 37.42
CA GLU A 150 -72.91 -9.30 37.86
C GLU A 150 -71.51 -9.85 38.13
N LEU A 151 -71.41 -11.04 38.71
CA LEU A 151 -70.14 -11.72 38.95
C LEU A 151 -69.45 -12.07 37.63
N GLU A 152 -70.15 -12.72 36.71
CA GLU A 152 -69.63 -13.06 35.37
C GLU A 152 -69.14 -11.82 34.62
N ARG A 153 -69.93 -10.74 34.66
CA ARG A 153 -69.54 -9.46 34.05
C ARG A 153 -68.27 -8.90 34.69
N ARG A 154 -68.16 -8.96 36.02
CA ARG A 154 -66.99 -8.47 36.76
C ARG A 154 -65.74 -9.29 36.40
N GLU A 155 -65.86 -10.61 36.33
CA GLU A 155 -64.78 -11.51 35.94
C GLU A 155 -64.33 -11.27 34.50
N LEU A 156 -65.26 -11.08 33.58
CA LEU A 156 -64.96 -10.74 32.18
C LEU A 156 -64.22 -9.41 32.07
N LEU A 157 -64.69 -8.37 32.75
CA LEU A 157 -64.03 -7.06 32.77
C LEU A 157 -62.63 -7.13 33.39
N ASN A 158 -62.49 -7.86 34.50
CA ASN A 158 -61.19 -8.08 35.14
C ASN A 158 -60.24 -8.88 34.22
N GLY A 159 -60.74 -9.90 33.53
CA GLY A 159 -59.98 -10.67 32.55
C GLY A 159 -59.50 -9.81 31.38
N ASN A 160 -60.38 -8.98 30.81
CA ASN A 160 -60.04 -8.06 29.74
C ASN A 160 -59.06 -6.99 30.19
N LYS A 161 -59.23 -6.43 31.40
CA LYS A 161 -58.30 -5.47 31.99
C LYS A 161 -56.92 -6.10 32.19
N ARG A 162 -56.82 -7.32 32.73
CA ARG A 162 -55.54 -8.04 32.87
C ARG A 162 -54.85 -8.26 31.53
N LYS A 163 -55.59 -8.68 30.50
CA LYS A 163 -55.05 -8.86 29.14
C LYS A 163 -54.53 -7.53 28.57
N TRP A 164 -55.28 -6.45 28.79
CA TRP A 164 -54.86 -5.11 28.39
C TRP A 164 -53.58 -4.67 29.12
N ASP A 165 -53.55 -4.79 30.44
CA ASP A 165 -52.40 -4.42 31.26
C ASP A 165 -51.15 -5.23 30.85
N GLN A 166 -51.31 -6.53 30.58
CA GLN A 166 -50.24 -7.39 30.04
C GLN A 166 -49.77 -6.93 28.66
N ALA A 167 -50.67 -6.57 27.75
CA ALA A 167 -50.30 -6.08 26.42
C ALA A 167 -49.57 -4.74 26.48
N VAL A 168 -50.01 -3.84 27.37
CA VAL A 168 -49.34 -2.55 27.61
C VAL A 168 -47.96 -2.77 28.21
N GLN A 169 -47.83 -3.67 29.18
CA GLN A 169 -46.54 -4.01 29.78
C GLN A 169 -45.60 -4.63 28.73
N ALA A 170 -46.07 -5.61 27.95
CA ALA A 170 -45.28 -6.25 26.91
C ALA A 170 -44.81 -5.24 25.84
N ARG A 171 -45.65 -4.27 25.48
CA ARG A 171 -45.25 -3.16 24.60
C ARG A 171 -44.15 -2.32 25.24
N GLY A 172 -44.28 -1.97 26.52
CA GLY A 172 -43.26 -1.23 27.27
C GLY A 172 -41.93 -1.99 27.36
N ASP A 173 -41.97 -3.29 27.61
CA ASP A 173 -40.78 -4.14 27.66
C ASP A 173 -40.09 -4.23 26.29
N GLN A 174 -40.86 -4.34 25.20
CA GLN A 174 -40.33 -4.30 23.83
C GLN A 174 -39.71 -2.95 23.51
N GLU A 175 -40.38 -1.84 23.81
CA GLU A 175 -39.84 -0.47 23.63
C GLU A 175 -38.51 -0.30 24.40
N LEU A 176 -38.44 -0.80 25.63
CA LEU A 176 -37.25 -0.76 26.46
C LEU A 176 -36.11 -1.61 25.88
N ASP A 177 -36.41 -2.80 25.36
CA ASP A 177 -35.42 -3.65 24.69
C ASP A 177 -34.90 -3.00 23.40
N TYR A 178 -35.78 -2.38 22.60
CA TYR A 178 -35.37 -1.60 21.43
C TYR A 178 -34.44 -0.43 21.81
N MET A 179 -34.73 0.28 22.91
CA MET A 179 -33.85 1.35 23.40
C MET A 179 -32.49 0.79 23.83
N LYS A 180 -32.46 -0.30 24.60
CA LYS A 180 -31.20 -0.96 25.00
C LYS A 180 -30.36 -1.41 23.80
N GLN A 181 -31.00 -2.01 22.79
CA GLN A 181 -30.30 -2.43 21.57
C GLN A 181 -29.78 -1.23 20.78
N ARG A 182 -30.52 -0.11 20.76
CA ARG A 182 -30.06 1.12 20.13
C ARG A 182 -28.86 1.70 20.88
N ASP A 183 -28.94 1.80 22.21
CA ASP A 183 -27.86 2.33 23.05
C ASP A 183 -26.60 1.48 22.91
N LYS A 184 -26.73 0.15 22.93
CA LYS A 184 -25.60 -0.76 22.68
C LYS A 184 -24.97 -0.54 21.31
N ARG A 185 -25.76 -0.34 20.25
CA ARG A 185 -25.21 -0.02 18.92
C ARG A 185 -24.47 1.31 18.92
N VAL A 186 -24.96 2.31 19.65
CA VAL A 186 -24.27 3.59 19.81
C VAL A 186 -22.94 3.39 20.53
N ASP A 187 -22.93 2.64 21.64
CA ASP A 187 -21.70 2.31 22.37
C ASP A 187 -20.69 1.56 21.48
N ASP A 188 -21.15 0.59 20.68
CA ASP A 188 -20.30 -0.15 19.73
C ASP A 188 -19.70 0.81 18.67
N TYR A 189 -20.48 1.77 18.15
CA TYR A 189 -19.96 2.79 17.23
C TYR A 189 -19.00 3.76 17.90
N GLU A 190 -19.26 4.18 19.13
CA GLU A 190 -18.33 5.02 19.90
C GLU A 190 -17.00 4.29 20.10
N GLN A 191 -17.03 3.01 20.46
CA GLN A 191 -15.82 2.19 20.58
C GLN A 191 -15.06 2.08 19.26
N GLN A 192 -15.76 1.88 18.13
CA GLN A 192 -15.13 1.85 16.80
C GLN A 192 -14.49 3.20 16.45
N ILE A 193 -15.14 4.33 16.76
CA ILE A 193 -14.58 5.66 16.54
C ILE A 193 -13.33 5.86 17.40
N GLN A 194 -13.36 5.46 18.67
CA GLN A 194 -12.19 5.55 19.55
C GLN A 194 -11.04 4.67 19.05
N HIS A 195 -11.35 3.45 18.58
CA HIS A 195 -10.35 2.55 18.00
C HIS A 195 -9.70 3.16 16.76
N LEU A 196 -10.49 3.72 15.83
CA LEU A 196 -9.96 4.42 14.65
C LEU A 196 -9.11 5.62 15.04
N ARG A 197 -9.51 6.42 16.03
CA ARG A 197 -8.69 7.55 16.52
C ARG A 197 -7.32 7.10 17.05
N ILE A 198 -7.27 5.99 17.77
CA ILE A 198 -6.02 5.42 18.29
C ILE A 198 -5.17 4.91 17.12
N GLN A 199 -5.77 4.18 16.18
CA GLN A 199 -5.08 3.68 15.00
C GLN A 199 -4.49 4.84 14.16
N ASP A 200 -5.28 5.87 13.86
CA ASP A 200 -4.83 7.05 13.11
C ASP A 200 -3.66 7.75 13.83
N ALA A 201 -3.72 7.85 15.17
CA ALA A 201 -2.66 8.44 15.97
C ALA A 201 -1.37 7.58 15.95
N GLU A 202 -1.51 6.25 16.00
CA GLU A 202 -0.40 5.31 15.86
C GLU A 202 0.22 5.37 14.47
N GLU A 203 -0.58 5.38 13.40
CA GLU A 203 -0.14 5.52 12.02
C GLU A 203 0.59 6.86 11.80
N TYR A 204 0.02 7.95 12.32
CA TYR A 204 0.67 9.26 12.31
C TYR A 204 2.04 9.21 13.01
N ASN A 205 2.10 8.63 14.23
CA ASN A 205 3.35 8.51 14.97
C ASN A 205 4.38 7.64 14.23
N GLN A 206 3.95 6.54 13.58
CA GLN A 206 4.83 5.70 12.77
C GLN A 206 5.42 6.48 11.59
N VAL A 207 4.59 7.23 10.85
CA VAL A 207 5.06 8.07 9.74
C VAL A 207 5.98 9.17 10.25
N LYS A 208 5.64 9.81 11.36
CA LYS A 208 6.47 10.84 12.00
C LYS A 208 7.84 10.29 12.36
N ILE A 209 7.92 9.15 13.03
CA ILE A 209 9.19 8.50 13.40
C ILE A 209 10.02 8.18 12.15
N LYS A 210 9.39 7.65 11.09
CA LYS A 210 10.09 7.36 9.81
C LYS A 210 10.70 8.62 9.21
N LEU A 211 9.91 9.69 9.09
CA LEU A 211 10.38 10.96 8.53
C LEU A 211 11.47 11.61 9.40
N GLU A 212 11.34 11.59 10.72
CA GLU A 212 12.37 12.08 11.64
C GLU A 212 13.67 11.28 11.51
N THR A 213 13.58 9.95 11.33
CA THR A 213 14.74 9.08 11.09
C THR A 213 15.40 9.40 9.74
N ASP A 214 14.61 9.55 8.67
CA ASP A 214 15.13 9.91 7.34
C ASP A 214 15.83 11.27 7.36
N VAL A 215 15.26 12.26 8.07
CA VAL A 215 15.91 13.56 8.28
C VAL A 215 17.25 13.39 9.00
N GLN A 216 17.31 12.61 10.08
CA GLN A 216 18.57 12.34 10.80
C GLN A 216 19.62 11.68 9.90
N VAL A 217 19.22 10.71 9.06
CA VAL A 217 20.13 10.04 8.12
C VAL A 217 20.64 11.02 7.06
N LEU A 218 19.77 11.85 6.49
CA LEU A 218 20.17 12.87 5.51
C LEU A 218 21.10 13.92 6.12
N GLU A 219 20.84 14.36 7.35
CA GLU A 219 21.73 15.25 8.09
C GLU A 219 23.10 14.63 8.32
N GLN A 220 23.15 13.34 8.69
CA GLN A 220 24.41 12.61 8.85
C GLN A 220 25.17 12.50 7.52
N GLN A 221 24.49 12.16 6.43
CA GLN A 221 25.09 12.09 5.09
C GLN A 221 25.63 13.45 4.65
N LEU A 222 24.87 14.54 4.86
CA LEU A 222 25.30 15.90 4.56
C LEU A 222 26.56 16.26 5.35
N GLN A 223 26.61 15.92 6.65
CA GLN A 223 27.76 16.20 7.49
C GLN A 223 29.00 15.40 7.05
N GLN A 224 28.82 14.12 6.68
CA GLN A 224 29.87 13.29 6.11
C GLN A 224 30.39 13.85 4.78
N MET A 225 29.47 14.30 3.92
CA MET A 225 29.81 14.94 2.64
C MET A 225 30.59 16.23 2.84
N LYS A 226 30.16 17.10 3.77
CA LYS A 226 30.88 18.32 4.16
C LYS A 226 32.30 18.02 4.62
N ALA A 227 32.47 17.04 5.52
CA ALA A 227 33.80 16.63 5.99
C ALA A 227 34.69 16.12 4.85
N THR A 228 34.12 15.34 3.92
CA THR A 228 34.84 14.81 2.75
C THR A 228 35.26 15.94 1.79
N TYR A 229 34.37 16.91 1.53
CA TYR A 229 34.70 18.08 0.73
C TYR A 229 35.77 18.94 1.37
N GLN A 230 35.70 19.19 2.68
CA GLN A 230 36.72 19.94 3.40
C GLN A 230 38.09 19.26 3.28
N LEU A 231 38.15 17.93 3.49
CA LEU A 231 39.38 17.16 3.33
C LEU A 231 39.92 17.23 1.89
N ASN A 232 39.05 17.09 0.89
CA ASN A 232 39.45 17.19 -0.52
C ASN A 232 39.93 18.60 -0.89
N GLN A 233 39.31 19.64 -0.31
CA GLN A 233 39.74 21.02 -0.49
C GLN A 233 41.13 21.25 0.11
N GLU A 234 41.39 20.75 1.31
CA GLU A 234 42.73 20.80 1.92
C GLU A 234 43.77 20.03 1.08
N LYS A 235 43.41 18.85 0.55
CA LYS A 235 44.28 18.08 -0.37
C LYS A 235 44.56 18.85 -1.67
N LEU A 236 43.55 19.50 -2.24
CA LEU A 236 43.71 20.26 -3.48
C LEU A 236 44.58 21.51 -3.25
N GLU A 237 44.35 22.21 -2.14
CA GLU A 237 45.16 23.35 -1.71
C GLU A 237 46.63 22.94 -1.51
N TYR A 238 46.87 21.82 -0.84
CA TYR A 238 48.22 21.24 -0.71
C TYR A 238 48.85 20.92 -2.08
N ASN A 239 48.13 20.21 -2.95
CA ASN A 239 48.62 19.89 -4.30
C ASN A 239 48.94 21.15 -5.09
N PHE A 240 48.08 22.16 -5.03
CA PHE A 240 48.30 23.45 -5.68
C PHE A 240 49.56 24.13 -5.15
N GLN A 241 49.78 24.15 -3.83
CA GLN A 241 50.99 24.71 -3.25
C GLN A 241 52.26 23.97 -3.70
N VAL A 242 52.23 22.64 -3.78
CA VAL A 242 53.34 21.83 -4.29
C VAL A 242 53.61 22.13 -5.76
N LEU A 243 52.57 22.18 -6.60
CA LEU A 243 52.68 22.53 -8.02
C LEU A 243 53.23 23.94 -8.21
N LYS A 244 52.76 24.90 -7.42
CA LYS A 244 53.26 26.28 -7.42
C LYS A 244 54.73 26.34 -7.06
N LYS A 245 55.16 25.64 -6.01
CA LYS A 245 56.57 25.53 -5.63
C LYS A 245 57.41 24.92 -6.73
N ARG A 246 56.93 23.84 -7.36
CA ARG A 246 57.59 23.21 -8.51
C ARG A 246 57.68 24.14 -9.72
N ASP A 247 56.66 24.95 -9.99
CA ASP A 247 56.69 25.89 -11.11
C ASP A 247 57.62 27.08 -10.84
N GLU A 248 57.68 27.56 -9.60
CA GLU A 248 58.70 28.52 -9.13
C GLU A 248 60.11 27.96 -9.36
N GLU A 249 60.38 26.72 -8.93
CA GLU A 249 61.67 26.03 -9.12
C GLU A 249 62.01 25.78 -10.60
N ASN A 250 61.02 25.34 -11.39
CA ASN A 250 61.18 25.15 -12.83
C ASN A 250 61.45 26.47 -13.55
N THR A 251 60.79 27.55 -13.14
CA THR A 251 61.01 28.89 -13.70
C THR A 251 62.42 29.37 -13.39
N ILE A 252 62.90 29.16 -12.16
CA ILE A 252 64.30 29.45 -11.78
C ILE A 252 65.25 28.61 -12.65
N THR A 253 65.02 27.31 -12.78
CA THR A 253 65.86 26.39 -13.57
C THR A 253 65.87 26.77 -15.06
N LYS A 254 64.70 27.06 -15.65
CA LYS A 254 64.58 27.58 -17.02
C LYS A 254 65.35 28.88 -17.19
N SER A 255 65.26 29.81 -16.24
CA SER A 255 66.02 31.07 -16.28
C SER A 255 67.53 30.84 -16.24
N GLN A 256 68.00 29.85 -15.46
CA GLN A 256 69.41 29.48 -15.36
C GLN A 256 69.90 28.81 -16.65
N GLN A 257 69.13 27.87 -17.19
CA GLN A 257 69.43 27.20 -18.46
C GLN A 257 69.42 28.19 -19.63
N LYS A 258 68.44 29.11 -19.71
CA LYS A 258 68.41 30.18 -20.72
C LYS A 258 69.67 31.04 -20.65
N ARG A 259 70.10 31.45 -19.44
CA ARG A 259 71.37 32.18 -19.25
C ARG A 259 72.60 31.37 -19.66
N LYS A 260 72.61 30.05 -19.45
CA LYS A 260 73.70 29.17 -19.89
C LYS A 260 73.71 29.02 -21.43
N LEU A 261 72.54 28.88 -22.04
CA LEU A 261 72.38 28.81 -23.50
C LEU A 261 72.87 30.09 -24.16
N THR A 262 72.48 31.27 -23.66
CA THR A 262 72.98 32.56 -24.18
C THR A 262 74.50 32.63 -24.11
N ARG A 263 75.11 32.25 -22.97
CA ARG A 263 76.58 32.22 -22.83
C ARG A 263 77.25 31.28 -23.82
N LEU A 264 76.72 30.07 -24.02
CA LEU A 264 77.26 29.12 -25.00
C LEU A 264 77.07 29.61 -26.44
N GLN A 265 75.95 30.27 -26.73
CA GLN A 265 75.68 30.85 -28.04
C GLN A 265 76.62 32.02 -28.35
N ASP A 266 76.95 32.85 -27.35
CA ASP A 266 77.97 33.89 -27.48
C ASP A 266 79.36 33.30 -27.75
N VAL A 267 79.75 32.23 -27.03
CA VAL A 267 81.01 31.50 -27.29
C VAL A 267 81.03 30.91 -28.70
N MET A 268 79.94 30.28 -29.12
CA MET A 268 79.81 29.68 -30.44
C MET A 268 79.87 30.73 -31.55
N ASN A 269 79.19 31.87 -31.40
CA ASN A 269 79.29 33.00 -32.33
C ASN A 269 80.71 33.57 -32.37
N ASN A 270 81.39 33.71 -31.22
CA ASN A 270 82.79 34.14 -31.18
C ASN A 270 83.71 33.15 -31.91
N MET A 271 83.49 31.84 -31.78
CA MET A 271 84.25 30.83 -32.53
C MET A 271 83.95 30.89 -34.03
N ARG A 272 82.68 31.07 -34.42
CA ARG A 272 82.29 31.29 -35.83
C ARG A 272 82.98 32.51 -36.44
N ILE A 273 83.03 33.62 -35.70
CA ILE A 273 83.73 34.84 -36.14
C ILE A 273 85.23 34.59 -36.29
N LYS A 274 85.86 33.87 -35.35
CA LYS A 274 87.29 33.51 -35.44
C LYS A 274 87.59 32.61 -36.63
N LEU A 275 86.76 31.58 -36.88
CA LEU A 275 86.89 30.69 -38.03
C LEU A 275 86.74 31.45 -39.34
N ALA A 276 85.70 32.28 -39.48
CA ALA A 276 85.50 33.10 -40.67
C ALA A 276 86.68 34.05 -40.93
N LYS A 277 87.29 34.59 -39.87
CA LYS A 277 88.50 35.43 -39.98
C LYS A 277 89.71 34.61 -40.45
N GLN A 278 89.91 33.40 -39.92
CA GLN A 278 90.99 32.50 -40.37
C GLN A 278 90.78 32.03 -41.81
N GLU A 279 89.57 31.64 -42.20
CA GLU A 279 89.25 31.28 -43.58
C GLU A 279 89.52 32.42 -44.56
N LYS A 280 89.15 33.65 -44.18
CA LYS A 280 89.44 34.84 -44.99
C LYS A 280 90.95 35.06 -45.11
N GLN A 281 91.69 34.95 -44.01
CA GLN A 281 93.14 35.08 -44.00
C GLN A 281 93.81 34.03 -44.90
N TYR A 282 93.44 32.75 -44.79
CA TYR A 282 93.98 31.69 -45.65
C TYR A 282 93.60 31.87 -47.12
N ARG A 283 92.40 32.37 -47.42
CA ARG A 283 92.01 32.73 -48.80
C ARG A 283 92.89 33.85 -49.37
N GLU A 284 93.15 34.91 -48.60
CA GLU A 284 94.02 36.01 -49.02
C GLU A 284 95.49 35.57 -49.17
N GLU A 285 95.99 34.73 -48.27
CA GLU A 285 97.34 34.15 -48.35
C GLU A 285 97.50 33.24 -49.56
N ASN A 286 96.56 32.33 -49.81
CA ASN A 286 96.59 31.46 -51.00
C ASN A 286 96.49 32.26 -52.31
N GLN A 287 95.67 33.31 -52.34
CA GLN A 287 95.56 34.18 -53.52
C GLN A 287 96.89 34.90 -53.80
N ASN A 288 97.52 35.46 -52.77
CA ASN A 288 98.82 36.11 -52.89
C ASN A 288 99.91 35.13 -53.37
N LEU A 289 99.95 33.91 -52.83
CA LEU A 289 100.88 32.87 -53.29
C LEU A 289 100.63 32.47 -54.75
N ALA A 290 99.38 32.36 -55.17
CA ALA A 290 99.03 32.05 -56.55
C ALA A 290 99.46 33.16 -57.52
N ASP A 291 99.30 34.43 -57.13
CA ASP A 291 99.72 35.59 -57.93
C ASP A 291 101.26 35.68 -58.01
N ASP A 292 101.98 35.43 -56.92
CA ASP A 292 103.45 35.34 -56.91
C ASP A 292 103.95 34.18 -57.79
N TYR A 293 103.31 33.01 -57.71
CA TYR A 293 103.64 31.85 -58.56
C TYR A 293 103.46 32.15 -60.04
N LYS A 294 102.35 32.82 -60.40
CA LYS A 294 102.06 33.24 -61.77
C LYS A 294 103.11 34.23 -62.28
N ARG A 295 103.47 35.24 -61.47
CA ARG A 295 104.49 36.23 -61.81
C ARG A 295 105.86 35.60 -62.06
N ILE A 296 106.30 34.71 -61.19
CA ILE A 296 107.60 34.02 -61.32
C ILE A 296 107.60 33.12 -62.57
N THR A 297 106.50 32.43 -62.85
CA THR A 297 106.35 31.57 -64.03
C THR A 297 106.41 32.37 -65.34
N GLU A 298 105.81 33.56 -65.38
CA GLU A 298 105.90 34.48 -66.52
C GLU A 298 107.32 35.01 -66.72
N GLN A 299 108.01 35.43 -65.65
CA GLN A 299 109.41 35.84 -65.71
C GLN A 299 110.33 34.70 -66.20
N PHE A 300 110.08 33.47 -65.78
CA PHE A 300 110.82 32.29 -66.24
C PHE A 300 110.59 32.01 -67.73
N LYS A 301 109.35 32.12 -68.22
CA LYS A 301 109.01 31.98 -69.65
C LYS A 301 109.68 33.06 -70.51
N GLU A 302 109.73 34.30 -70.05
CA GLU A 302 110.43 35.38 -70.75
C GLU A 302 111.95 35.16 -70.80
N LEU A 303 112.55 34.70 -69.70
CA LEU A 303 113.98 34.39 -69.65
C LEU A 303 114.34 33.26 -70.62
N GLN A 304 113.51 32.22 -70.69
CA GLN A 304 113.69 31.10 -71.63
C GLN A 304 113.58 31.57 -73.09
N LYS A 305 112.65 32.48 -73.40
CA LYS A 305 112.54 33.11 -74.74
C LYS A 305 113.78 33.92 -75.09
N LYS A 306 114.28 34.74 -74.16
CA LYS A 306 115.50 35.55 -74.36
C LYS A 306 116.74 34.67 -74.58
N SER A 307 116.90 33.59 -73.81
CA SER A 307 118.02 32.64 -73.96
C SER A 307 118.05 31.98 -75.35
N LYS A 308 116.90 31.51 -75.85
CA LYS A 308 116.81 30.94 -77.22
C LYS A 308 117.13 31.97 -78.31
N HIS A 309 116.72 33.23 -78.14
CA HIS A 309 116.99 34.29 -79.10
C HIS A 309 118.48 34.70 -79.14
N PHE A 310 119.15 34.73 -77.98
CA PHE A 310 120.59 35.00 -77.89
C PHE A 310 121.41 33.91 -78.57
N GLN A 311 121.14 32.63 -78.28
CA GLN A 311 121.86 31.52 -78.94
C GLN A 311 121.77 31.56 -80.47
N ALA A 312 120.57 31.82 -81.01
CA ALA A 312 120.38 31.91 -82.46
C ALA A 312 121.14 33.09 -83.09
N THR A 313 121.24 34.22 -82.38
CA THR A 313 121.90 35.43 -82.88
C THR A 313 123.42 35.31 -82.84
N ASP A 314 123.98 34.73 -81.76
CA ASP A 314 125.43 34.54 -81.61
C ASP A 314 125.97 33.53 -82.62
N THR A 315 125.24 32.45 -82.89
CA THR A 315 125.63 31.45 -83.89
C THR A 315 125.71 32.06 -85.29
N LYS A 316 124.78 32.96 -85.64
CA LYS A 316 124.77 33.64 -86.94
C LYS A 316 125.93 34.63 -87.09
N LYS A 317 126.20 35.44 -86.06
CA LYS A 317 127.34 36.37 -86.06
C LYS A 317 128.68 35.64 -86.18
N PHE A 318 128.83 34.50 -85.52
CA PHE A 318 130.06 33.70 -85.59
C PHE A 318 130.31 33.17 -87.00
N TYR A 319 129.28 32.68 -87.68
CA TYR A 319 129.37 32.16 -89.04
C TYR A 319 129.72 33.25 -90.06
N ASP A 320 129.08 34.42 -89.99
CA ASP A 320 129.30 35.52 -90.92
C ASP A 320 130.74 36.09 -90.83
N VAL A 321 131.31 36.18 -89.63
CA VAL A 321 132.68 36.66 -89.41
C VAL A 321 133.72 35.66 -89.91
N TRP A 322 133.45 34.35 -89.79
CA TRP A 322 134.37 33.32 -90.26
C TRP A 322 134.53 33.34 -91.78
N CYS A 323 133.42 33.37 -92.51
CA CYS A 323 133.44 33.40 -93.97
C CYS A 323 134.14 34.66 -94.52
N MET A 324 133.99 35.80 -93.84
CA MET A 324 134.65 37.05 -94.26
C MET A 324 136.18 36.95 -94.19
N ASN A 325 136.72 36.38 -93.10
CA ASN A 325 138.17 36.24 -92.92
C ASN A 325 138.79 35.17 -93.85
N GLU A 326 138.05 34.12 -94.16
CA GLU A 326 138.51 33.05 -95.08
C GLU A 326 138.68 33.59 -96.52
N GLU A 327 137.77 34.45 -96.96
CA GLU A 327 137.81 35.11 -98.27
C GLU A 327 139.04 36.04 -98.41
N GLU A 328 139.38 36.82 -97.37
CA GLU A 328 140.53 37.73 -97.39
C GLU A 328 141.87 36.98 -97.48
N VAL A 329 142.01 35.84 -96.81
CA VAL A 329 143.24 35.02 -96.83
C VAL A 329 143.46 34.38 -98.20
N LYS A 330 142.39 33.93 -98.88
CA LYS A 330 142.48 33.35 -100.23
C LYS A 330 142.93 34.38 -101.27
N GLN A 331 142.47 35.62 -101.17
CA GLN A 331 142.89 36.71 -102.06
C GLN A 331 144.36 37.09 -101.90
N LEU A 332 144.88 37.05 -100.66
CA LEU A 332 146.31 37.28 -100.39
C LEU A 332 147.19 36.16 -100.95
N ALA A 333 146.76 34.89 -100.85
CA ALA A 333 147.49 33.75 -101.39
C ALA A 333 147.61 33.79 -102.93
N GLN A 334 146.55 34.18 -103.64
CA GLN A 334 146.58 34.34 -105.10
C GLN A 334 147.53 35.45 -105.55
N LYS A 335 147.58 36.59 -104.85
CA LYS A 335 148.56 37.66 -105.15
C LYS A 335 150.00 37.19 -104.95
N LEU A 336 150.26 36.37 -103.95
CA LEU A 336 151.60 35.83 -103.66
C LEU A 336 152.06 34.85 -104.76
N LEU A 337 151.15 34.00 -105.25
CA LEU A 337 151.39 33.10 -106.39
C LEU A 337 151.64 33.88 -107.69
N GLU A 338 150.89 34.95 -107.95
CA GLU A 338 151.07 35.80 -109.14
C GLU A 338 152.41 36.56 -109.10
N GLN A 339 152.81 37.08 -107.94
CA GLN A 339 154.12 37.71 -107.77
C GLN A 339 155.27 36.71 -107.95
N ASN A 340 155.11 35.48 -107.46
CA ASN A 340 156.10 34.42 -107.65
C ASN A 340 156.25 34.04 -109.13
N ARG A 341 155.14 34.05 -109.89
CA ARG A 341 155.17 33.87 -111.36
C ARG A 341 155.96 34.98 -112.06
N ILE A 342 155.69 36.24 -111.71
CA ILE A 342 156.36 37.41 -112.32
C ILE A 342 157.87 37.41 -112.05
N ILE A 343 158.31 37.09 -110.83
CA ILE A 343 159.74 37.03 -110.47
C ILE A 343 160.45 35.93 -111.27
N THR A 344 159.82 34.76 -111.39
CA THR A 344 160.41 33.61 -112.09
C THR A 344 160.55 33.87 -113.59
N GLU A 345 159.58 34.57 -114.18
CA GLU A 345 159.51 34.82 -115.63
C GLU A 345 160.34 36.04 -116.09
N GLN A 346 160.37 37.16 -115.33
CA GLN A 346 161.02 38.40 -115.80
C GLN A 346 162.48 38.59 -115.37
N GLN A 347 162.95 37.96 -114.28
CA GLN A 347 164.30 38.22 -113.74
C GLN A 347 165.30 37.08 -113.92
N LEU A 348 164.85 35.84 -114.17
CA LEU A 348 165.72 34.66 -114.21
C LEU A 348 165.74 33.93 -115.57
N GLY A 349 164.89 34.32 -116.53
CA GLY A 349 164.90 33.80 -117.90
C GLY A 349 164.66 32.30 -118.03
N LEU A 350 164.02 31.68 -117.03
CA LEU A 350 163.70 30.25 -116.98
C LEU A 350 162.19 30.05 -117.15
N GLU A 351 161.81 29.01 -117.90
CA GLU A 351 160.41 28.65 -118.13
C GLU A 351 159.80 28.04 -116.85
N ALA A 352 158.85 28.75 -116.23
CA ALA A 352 158.26 28.34 -114.96
C ALA A 352 157.20 27.24 -115.15
N THR A 353 157.46 26.08 -114.54
CA THR A 353 156.58 24.90 -114.51
C THR A 353 155.47 25.06 -113.46
N PRO A 354 154.23 24.56 -113.68
CA PRO A 354 153.15 24.65 -112.69
C PRO A 354 153.38 23.67 -111.52
N LEU A 355 153.23 24.14 -110.29
CA LEU A 355 153.20 23.28 -109.08
C LEU A 355 151.80 22.65 -108.93
N GLU A 356 151.73 21.32 -108.98
CA GLU A 356 150.52 20.53 -108.74
C GLU A 356 150.38 20.21 -107.24
N ASP A 357 149.57 21.01 -106.53
CA ASP A 357 148.52 20.59 -105.56
C ASP A 357 148.07 21.80 -104.71
N LEU A 358 146.83 22.28 -104.94
CA LEU A 358 146.19 23.43 -104.29
C LEU A 358 144.86 23.04 -103.59
N SER A 359 144.67 21.76 -103.28
CA SER A 359 143.42 21.20 -102.74
C SER A 359 142.92 21.83 -101.42
N PHE A 360 143.79 22.47 -100.64
CA PHE A 360 143.39 23.15 -99.39
C PHE A 360 142.64 24.48 -99.61
N MET A 361 142.62 25.03 -100.82
CA MET A 361 141.97 26.32 -101.12
C MET A 361 140.46 26.21 -101.43
N GLU A 362 139.89 25.00 -101.50
CA GLU A 362 138.48 24.78 -101.87
C GLU A 362 137.49 24.67 -100.70
N ASN A 363 137.92 24.76 -99.43
CA ASN A 363 136.97 24.75 -98.30
C ASN A 363 136.20 26.07 -98.15
N VAL A 364 134.96 26.01 -97.66
CA VAL A 364 134.17 27.20 -97.28
C VAL A 364 133.48 26.93 -95.94
N GLY A 365 133.89 27.65 -94.88
CA GLY A 365 133.19 27.70 -93.59
C GLY A 365 133.86 26.92 -92.43
N PRO A 366 133.50 27.26 -91.17
CA PRO A 366 134.16 26.71 -89.98
C PRO A 366 133.88 25.22 -89.77
N LEU A 367 134.93 24.46 -89.45
CA LEU A 367 134.88 23.05 -89.04
C LEU A 367 134.00 22.90 -87.79
N SER A 368 132.80 22.35 -87.97
CA SER A 368 131.93 21.98 -86.87
C SER A 368 132.46 20.71 -86.20
N SER A 369 132.91 20.85 -84.96
CA SER A 369 133.20 19.72 -84.08
C SER A 369 131.90 19.14 -83.57
N ASP A 370 131.62 17.90 -83.96
CA ASP A 370 130.54 17.09 -83.40
C ASP A 370 130.85 16.72 -81.94
N LYS A 371 129.91 17.09 -81.07
CA LYS A 371 129.47 16.45 -79.81
C LYS A 371 130.50 15.79 -78.87
N SER A 372 130.48 16.28 -77.62
CA SER A 372 130.66 15.44 -76.42
C SER A 372 129.59 15.84 -75.40
N GLU A 373 128.53 15.03 -75.34
CA GLU A 373 127.57 14.99 -74.25
C GLU A 373 128.27 14.55 -72.95
N ILE A 374 128.14 15.35 -71.90
CA ILE A 374 128.24 14.89 -70.51
C ILE A 374 126.98 15.41 -69.79
N GLY A 375 125.95 14.56 -69.69
CA GLY A 375 124.97 14.62 -68.60
C GLY A 375 125.64 14.10 -67.30
N SER A 376 125.17 14.33 -66.07
CA SER A 376 123.86 14.60 -65.49
C SER A 376 124.07 15.39 -64.16
N ALA A 377 123.11 15.97 -63.45
CA ALA A 377 121.68 15.76 -63.37
C ALA A 377 120.99 17.11 -63.01
N SER A 378 119.80 17.36 -63.58
CA SER A 378 119.02 18.57 -63.36
C SER A 378 117.79 18.26 -62.51
N ALA A 379 117.50 19.13 -61.54
CA ALA A 379 116.49 19.04 -60.48
C ALA A 379 115.01 18.92 -60.95
N HIS A 380 114.77 18.63 -62.22
CA HIS A 380 113.44 18.54 -62.81
C HIS A 380 112.74 17.20 -62.54
N GLU A 381 113.49 16.13 -62.24
CA GLU A 381 112.93 14.80 -62.03
C GLU A 381 112.37 14.60 -60.61
N VAL A 382 112.91 15.33 -59.61
CA VAL A 382 112.41 15.32 -58.23
C VAL A 382 111.08 16.07 -58.08
N LEU A 383 110.78 17.02 -58.98
CA LEU A 383 109.55 17.83 -58.91
C LEU A 383 108.30 17.09 -59.42
N LYS A 384 108.47 16.07 -60.28
CA LYS A 384 107.34 15.37 -60.92
C LYS A 384 106.73 14.28 -60.03
N GLU A 385 107.51 13.73 -59.10
CA GLU A 385 107.07 12.67 -58.19
C GLU A 385 106.28 13.22 -56.99
N VAL A 386 106.58 14.46 -56.55
CA VAL A 386 105.89 15.12 -55.43
C VAL A 386 104.54 15.76 -55.84
N MET A 387 104.34 16.04 -57.14
CA MET A 387 103.13 16.68 -57.65
C MET A 387 102.04 15.70 -58.14
N SER A 388 102.22 14.39 -57.94
CA SER A 388 101.29 13.36 -58.44
C SER A 388 100.39 12.74 -57.36
N THR A 389 100.42 13.20 -56.10
CA THR A 389 99.69 12.56 -54.99
C THR A 389 98.73 13.47 -54.21
N GLU A 390 98.27 14.58 -54.77
CA GLU A 390 97.21 15.38 -54.15
C GLU A 390 96.35 16.05 -55.23
N GLY A 391 95.10 15.59 -55.38
CA GLY A 391 94.05 16.35 -56.07
C GLY A 391 93.14 15.53 -56.97
N SER A 392 92.02 15.07 -56.43
CA SER A 392 90.74 15.00 -57.15
C SER A 392 89.63 15.03 -56.09
N VAL A 393 88.62 15.89 -56.06
CA VAL A 393 88.16 17.08 -56.79
C VAL A 393 86.64 17.10 -56.56
N GLN A 394 86.15 18.26 -56.10
CA GLN A 394 84.87 18.90 -56.41
C GLN A 394 83.52 18.34 -55.91
N GLU A 395 82.92 19.20 -55.09
CA GLU A 395 81.53 19.66 -55.10
C GLU A 395 80.89 19.74 -56.51
N ALA A 396 79.63 19.30 -56.62
CA ALA A 396 78.60 19.99 -57.39
C ALA A 396 77.20 19.52 -56.94
N GLU A 397 76.31 20.50 -56.89
CA GLU A 397 74.94 20.47 -56.40
C GLU A 397 73.94 19.77 -57.34
N GLU A 398 72.77 19.52 -56.74
CA GLU A 398 71.41 19.58 -57.30
C GLU A 398 70.77 18.38 -58.02
N SER A 399 69.74 17.87 -57.32
CA SER A 399 68.40 17.52 -57.82
C SER A 399 68.24 16.23 -58.65
N THR A 400 67.53 15.26 -58.10
CA THR A 400 66.13 14.93 -58.45
C THR A 400 65.72 13.61 -57.79
N ASP A 401 64.43 13.52 -57.51
CA ASP A 401 63.73 12.36 -56.99
C ASP A 401 64.11 11.04 -57.68
N LEU A 402 64.16 9.95 -56.90
CA LEU A 402 63.53 8.67 -57.22
C LEU A 402 63.60 7.73 -56.02
N GLU A 403 62.45 7.15 -55.72
CA GLU A 403 62.28 6.02 -54.84
C GLU A 403 63.18 4.86 -55.26
N THR A 404 63.90 4.26 -54.31
CA THR A 404 64.11 2.80 -54.27
C THR A 404 64.68 2.41 -52.92
N GLU A 405 64.14 1.32 -52.39
CA GLU A 405 64.60 0.62 -51.20
C GLU A 405 66.10 0.29 -51.29
N THR A 406 66.84 0.59 -50.23
CA THR A 406 67.93 -0.23 -49.65
C THR A 406 68.55 0.55 -48.49
N LYS A 407 68.22 0.16 -47.25
CA LYS A 407 68.95 0.56 -46.04
C LYS A 407 69.81 -0.62 -45.60
N ASP A 408 71.13 -0.42 -45.62
CA ASP A 408 72.11 -0.92 -44.66
C ASP A 408 73.48 -0.31 -45.04
N PRO A 409 74.50 -0.16 -44.15
CA PRO A 409 74.65 -0.78 -42.82
C PRO A 409 75.13 0.21 -41.72
N THR A 410 75.09 -0.18 -40.44
CA THR A 410 76.24 -0.03 -39.52
C THR A 410 76.05 -0.83 -38.23
N SER A 411 76.72 -1.99 -38.21
CA SER A 411 77.43 -2.59 -37.08
C SER A 411 76.78 -2.62 -35.69
N LYS A 412 76.13 -3.75 -35.46
CA LYS A 412 75.88 -4.44 -34.19
C LYS A 412 77.01 -4.29 -33.17
N LEU A 413 76.77 -3.58 -32.06
CA LEU A 413 77.41 -3.88 -30.79
C LEU A 413 76.52 -4.90 -30.06
N SER A 414 77.09 -6.07 -29.78
CA SER A 414 76.41 -7.19 -29.15
C SER A 414 75.84 -6.79 -27.79
N SER A 415 74.55 -7.05 -27.57
CA SER A 415 73.84 -6.88 -26.30
C SER A 415 74.52 -7.59 -25.12
N LYS A 416 75.38 -8.57 -25.40
CA LYS A 416 76.21 -9.27 -24.42
C LYS A 416 77.36 -8.40 -23.88
N ALA A 417 77.91 -7.48 -24.68
CA ALA A 417 78.94 -6.53 -24.26
C ALA A 417 78.35 -5.39 -23.40
N ILE A 418 77.14 -4.93 -23.73
CA ILE A 418 76.42 -3.90 -22.95
C ILE A 418 76.02 -4.45 -21.57
N LYS A 419 75.67 -5.74 -21.47
CA LYS A 419 75.34 -6.38 -20.19
C LYS A 419 76.57 -6.58 -19.29
N SER A 420 77.73 -6.91 -19.86
CA SER A 420 78.99 -7.07 -19.12
C SER A 420 79.54 -5.74 -18.58
N VAL A 421 79.30 -4.63 -19.28
CA VAL A 421 79.70 -3.27 -18.81
C VAL A 421 78.75 -2.76 -17.71
N LEU A 422 77.46 -3.11 -17.78
CA LEU A 422 76.48 -2.78 -16.72
C LEU A 422 76.70 -3.61 -15.44
N GLU A 423 77.11 -4.88 -15.53
CA GLU A 423 77.48 -5.69 -14.35
C GLU A 423 78.75 -5.15 -13.66
N LEU A 424 79.77 -4.72 -14.41
CA LEU A 424 80.99 -4.10 -13.87
C LEU A 424 80.73 -2.74 -13.18
N LEU A 425 79.75 -1.96 -13.66
CA LEU A 425 79.37 -0.67 -13.06
C LEU A 425 78.48 -0.82 -11.82
N CYS A 426 77.79 -1.96 -11.66
CA CYS A 426 77.02 -2.26 -10.44
C CYS A 426 77.92 -2.78 -9.32
N ASP A 427 78.95 -3.57 -9.61
CA ASP A 427 79.87 -4.12 -8.60
C ASP A 427 80.83 -3.07 -7.99
N GLU A 428 81.15 -1.99 -8.72
CA GLU A 428 82.00 -0.91 -8.20
C GLU A 428 81.27 0.06 -7.25
N SER A 429 79.93 0.02 -7.22
CA SER A 429 79.10 0.86 -6.34
C SER A 429 78.82 0.25 -4.96
N VAL A 430 79.15 -1.03 -4.76
CA VAL A 430 78.90 -1.77 -3.49
C VAL A 430 80.16 -1.83 -2.59
N SER A 431 81.36 -1.49 -3.08
CA SER A 431 82.60 -1.62 -2.29
C SER A 431 83.03 -0.38 -1.47
N LYS A 432 82.26 0.72 -1.47
CA LYS A 432 82.61 1.97 -0.76
C LYS A 432 81.67 2.43 0.35
N SER A 433 80.76 1.58 0.84
CA SER A 433 79.81 1.95 1.89
C SER A 433 79.58 0.84 2.93
N ASN A 434 80.63 0.30 3.55
CA ASN A 434 80.53 -0.42 4.83
C ASN A 434 81.89 -0.58 5.53
N ILE A 435 82.42 0.52 6.09
CA ILE A 435 83.39 0.48 7.19
C ILE A 435 82.95 1.52 8.24
N HIS A 436 82.46 0.97 9.35
CA HIS A 436 82.44 1.48 10.73
C HIS A 436 81.56 2.67 11.18
N TYR A 437 80.69 2.27 12.14
CA TYR A 437 80.11 2.98 13.29
C TYR A 437 79.02 4.02 13.07
#